data_AF-A0A931Z080-F1
#
_entry.id   AF-A0A931Z080-F1
#
_cell.length_a   1.000
_cell.length_b   1.000
_cell.length_c   1.000
_cell.angle_alpha   90.00
_cell.angle_beta   90.00
_cell.angle_gamma   90.00
#
_symmetry.space_group_name_H-M   'P 1'
#
loop_
_entity.id
_entity.type
_entity.pdbx_description
1 polymer ?
#
loop_
_entity_poly.entity_id
_entity_poly.type
_entity_poly.pdbx_seq_one_letter_code
_entity_poly.pdbx_strand_id
1 'polypeptide(L)'
;MLDLIAPLVVPNATKIVLLSLDGLGGLPRPETGRSELETARLPNLARLATEAACGLVRHVAPGVTPGSGPGHLGLFGYDPLRYQVGRGVLEALGIEFDLRAGDVAARGNFCTVDGLGRITDRRAGRIATDLCVRLTERLRGIRLPGVDLFVEPVREHRFVLVLRAKGRAGGLSGRLSETDPQALGTPPLPAKPLEPKAKATAQRVNAFVAEARRRLAASTPANMVLLRGFDQLPQLPRFPEIFGLRAAAIAAYPMYRGLAKLVGMEVLKTGATFADELATLREHWDAYDFFFLHYKDTDKAGEDGDFDAQVAALERLDGFV
;
A
#
# COMPACT_ATOMS: atom_id res chain seq x y z
N MET A 1 -5.29 23.07 -3.02
CA MET A 1 -3.86 23.40 -3.02
C MET A 1 -3.19 22.95 -4.32
N LEU A 2 -3.27 21.66 -4.72
CA LEU A 2 -2.72 21.21 -6.01
C LEU A 2 -3.25 22.02 -7.21
N ASP A 3 -4.57 22.28 -7.24
CA ASP A 3 -5.23 23.09 -8.28
C ASP A 3 -4.69 24.54 -8.37
N LEU A 4 -4.09 25.05 -7.28
CA LEU A 4 -3.45 26.38 -7.22
C LEU A 4 -1.96 26.32 -7.60
N ILE A 5 -1.26 25.23 -7.22
CA ILE A 5 0.18 25.08 -7.48
C ILE A 5 0.44 24.89 -8.98
N ALA A 6 -0.33 24.02 -9.64
CA ALA A 6 -0.12 23.65 -11.03
C ALA A 6 0.02 24.84 -12.01
N PRO A 7 -0.83 25.89 -11.98
CA PRO A 7 -0.67 27.04 -12.88
C PRO A 7 0.47 28.00 -12.48
N LEU A 8 1.03 27.88 -11.28
CA LEU A 8 2.08 28.78 -10.76
C LEU A 8 3.49 28.20 -10.90
N VAL A 9 3.59 26.94 -11.32
CA VAL A 9 4.85 26.21 -11.32
C VAL A 9 5.81 26.73 -12.39
N VAL A 10 7.07 26.93 -12.00
CA VAL A 10 8.16 27.28 -12.91
C VAL A 10 9.18 26.15 -12.86
N PRO A 11 9.40 25.44 -13.98
CA PRO A 11 10.39 24.37 -14.04
C PRO A 11 11.79 24.90 -13.71
N ASN A 12 12.55 24.15 -12.91
CA ASN A 12 13.96 24.39 -12.64
C ASN A 12 14.70 23.07 -12.46
N ALA A 13 16.04 23.11 -12.43
CA ALA A 13 16.90 21.94 -12.34
C ALA A 13 17.56 21.77 -10.95
N THR A 14 17.05 22.46 -9.92
CA THR A 14 17.55 22.27 -8.55
C THR A 14 17.17 20.88 -8.06
N LYS A 15 18.07 20.26 -7.29
CA LYS A 15 17.89 18.89 -6.80
C LYS A 15 17.17 18.93 -5.46
N ILE A 16 16.12 18.12 -5.33
CA ILE A 16 15.35 17.96 -4.09
C ILE A 16 15.45 16.50 -3.67
N VAL A 17 15.86 16.26 -2.42
CA VAL A 17 15.83 14.94 -1.80
C VAL A 17 14.84 14.98 -0.64
N LEU A 18 13.77 14.19 -0.76
CA LEU A 18 12.82 13.93 0.31
C LEU A 18 13.13 12.58 0.93
N LEU A 19 13.81 12.59 2.08
CA LEU A 19 14.10 11.40 2.87
C LEU A 19 13.02 11.22 3.94
N SER A 20 12.25 10.14 3.84
CA SER A 20 11.22 9.77 4.83
C SER A 20 11.74 8.69 5.76
N LEU A 21 11.88 9.02 7.04
CA LEU A 21 12.21 8.08 8.11
C LEU A 21 10.89 7.50 8.61
N ASP A 22 10.58 6.26 8.24
CA ASP A 22 9.31 5.67 8.63
C ASP A 22 9.27 5.42 10.13
N GLY A 23 8.14 5.68 10.78
CA GLY A 23 8.04 5.51 12.23
C GLY A 23 9.03 6.36 13.04
N LEU A 24 9.48 7.52 12.53
CA LEU A 24 10.43 8.40 13.23
C LEU A 24 9.93 8.85 14.60
N GLY A 25 8.63 9.16 14.70
CA GLY A 25 8.01 9.56 15.95
C GLY A 25 7.98 8.40 16.94
N GLY A 26 8.25 8.70 18.21
CA GLY A 26 8.28 7.70 19.27
C GLY A 26 7.73 8.26 20.58
N LEU A 27 7.71 7.43 21.62
CA LEU A 27 7.20 7.79 22.94
C LEU A 27 8.35 7.81 23.97
N PRO A 28 8.30 8.72 24.96
CA PRO A 28 9.36 8.79 25.94
C PRO A 28 9.44 7.51 26.78
N ARG A 29 10.64 6.95 26.89
CA ARG A 29 10.94 5.84 27.78
C ARG A 29 10.73 6.29 29.24
N PRO A 30 9.92 5.59 30.06
CA PRO A 30 9.55 6.06 31.39
C PRO A 30 10.72 6.40 32.31
N GLU A 31 11.82 5.64 32.23
CA GLU A 31 12.97 5.79 33.11
C GLU A 31 13.80 7.06 32.81
N THR A 32 13.78 7.53 31.56
CA THR A 32 14.63 8.66 31.12
C THR A 32 13.83 9.90 30.74
N GLY A 33 12.53 9.73 30.45
CA GLY A 33 11.67 10.76 29.90
C GLY A 33 12.00 11.16 28.46
N ARG A 34 12.86 10.41 27.77
CA ARG A 34 13.32 10.70 26.40
C ARG A 34 12.76 9.71 25.40
N SER A 35 12.40 10.19 24.23
CA SER A 35 12.08 9.37 23.06
C SER A 35 13.34 8.73 22.46
N GLU A 36 13.14 7.81 21.52
CA GLU A 36 14.16 7.17 20.71
C GLU A 36 15.01 8.23 19.98
N LEU A 37 14.35 9.24 19.38
CA LEU A 37 14.99 10.34 18.67
C LEU A 37 15.88 11.20 19.60
N GLU A 38 15.41 11.47 20.83
CA GLU A 38 16.16 12.25 21.83
C GLU A 38 17.29 11.44 22.51
N THR A 39 17.22 10.12 22.42
CA THR A 39 18.22 9.21 23.00
C THR A 39 19.34 8.91 22.02
N ALA A 40 19.04 8.81 20.73
CA ALA A 40 19.99 8.50 19.68
C ALA A 40 21.07 9.59 19.54
N ARG A 41 22.31 9.16 19.28
CA ARG A 41 23.43 10.04 18.96
C ARG A 41 23.41 10.38 17.47
N LEU A 42 22.89 11.56 17.15
CA LEU A 42 22.63 11.99 15.76
C LEU A 42 23.42 13.27 15.39
N PRO A 43 24.77 13.26 15.40
CA PRO A 43 25.57 14.45 15.14
C PRO A 43 25.30 15.08 13.75
N ASN A 44 25.04 14.28 12.72
CA ASN A 44 24.86 14.80 11.36
C ASN A 44 23.49 15.47 11.19
N LEU A 45 22.41 14.82 11.63
CA LEU A 45 21.07 15.41 11.66
C LEU A 45 20.99 16.60 12.62
N ALA A 46 21.67 16.55 13.76
CA ALA A 46 21.74 17.69 14.68
C ALA A 46 22.43 18.88 14.02
N ARG A 47 23.56 18.68 13.34
CA ARG A 47 24.24 19.74 12.58
C ARG A 47 23.34 20.30 11.48
N LEU A 48 22.70 19.43 10.70
CA LEU A 48 21.76 19.84 9.64
C LEU A 48 20.60 20.69 10.21
N ALA A 49 20.06 20.32 11.36
CA ALA A 49 18.99 21.06 12.03
C ALA A 49 19.42 22.48 12.47
N THR A 50 20.71 22.72 12.75
CA THR A 50 21.23 24.07 13.07
C THR A 50 21.36 24.98 11.85
N GLU A 51 21.42 24.40 10.65
CA GLU A 51 21.60 25.12 9.38
C GLU A 51 20.29 25.18 8.55
N ALA A 52 19.23 24.48 9.00
CA ALA A 52 17.98 24.29 8.29
C ALA A 52 16.76 24.85 9.03
N ALA A 53 15.63 24.94 8.33
CA ALA A 53 14.33 25.23 8.94
C ALA A 53 13.72 23.94 9.50
N CYS A 54 13.45 23.92 10.81
CA CYS A 54 12.81 22.80 11.49
C CYS A 54 11.31 23.06 11.74
N GLY A 55 10.51 22.00 11.79
CA GLY A 55 9.08 22.09 12.06
C GLY A 55 8.43 20.72 12.24
N LEU A 56 7.12 20.73 12.52
CA LEU A 56 6.32 19.52 12.67
C LEU A 56 5.47 19.30 11.41
N VAL A 57 5.47 18.07 10.90
CA VAL A 57 4.63 17.67 9.76
C VAL A 57 3.44 16.87 10.28
N ARG A 58 2.25 17.21 9.76
CA ARG A 58 1.01 16.48 10.04
C ARG A 58 0.51 15.84 8.75
N HIS A 59 0.63 14.52 8.64
CA HIS A 59 0.32 13.80 7.41
C HIS A 59 -1.16 13.83 7.01
N VAL A 60 -2.08 13.75 7.98
CA VAL A 60 -3.53 13.66 7.72
C VAL A 60 -4.29 14.77 8.46
N ALA A 61 -4.56 14.59 9.76
CA ALA A 61 -5.32 15.53 10.57
C ALA A 61 -4.98 15.34 12.07
N PRO A 62 -5.32 16.29 12.97
CA PRO A 62 -5.08 16.13 14.40
C PRO A 62 -5.78 14.89 14.94
N GLY A 63 -5.06 14.08 15.71
CA GLY A 63 -5.61 12.87 16.32
C GLY A 63 -5.88 11.72 15.32
N VAL A 64 -5.49 11.84 14.05
CA VAL A 64 -5.61 10.77 13.06
C VAL A 64 -4.26 10.09 12.85
N THR A 65 -4.13 8.86 13.34
CA THR A 65 -2.97 8.01 13.07
C THR A 65 -2.99 7.55 11.61
N PRO A 66 -2.02 7.97 10.77
CA PRO A 66 -1.98 7.56 9.39
C PRO A 66 -1.49 6.11 9.26
N GLY A 67 -2.07 5.35 8.34
CA GLY A 67 -1.36 4.21 7.74
C GLY A 67 -0.44 4.67 6.62
N SER A 68 0.46 3.81 6.15
CA SER A 68 1.47 4.16 5.14
C SER A 68 0.89 4.82 3.88
N GLY A 69 -0.28 4.36 3.40
CA GLY A 69 -0.98 4.95 2.24
C GLY A 69 -1.35 6.42 2.43
N PRO A 70 -2.32 6.76 3.30
CA PRO A 70 -2.67 8.14 3.62
C PRO A 70 -1.49 9.00 4.06
N GLY A 71 -0.55 8.42 4.83
CA GLY A 71 0.64 9.11 5.34
C GLY A 71 1.53 9.65 4.22
N HIS A 72 1.83 8.81 3.23
CA HIS A 72 2.69 9.17 2.11
C HIS A 72 1.96 10.00 1.05
N LEU A 73 0.65 9.82 0.84
CA LEU A 73 -0.12 10.75 0.01
C LEU A 73 -0.04 12.17 0.55
N GLY A 74 -0.24 12.34 1.87
CA GLY A 74 -0.07 13.62 2.54
C GLY A 74 1.35 14.18 2.38
N LEU A 75 2.36 13.32 2.51
CA LEU A 75 3.77 13.69 2.32
C LEU A 75 4.06 14.16 0.88
N PHE A 76 3.43 13.56 -0.13
CA PHE A 76 3.55 13.95 -1.55
C PHE A 76 2.67 15.15 -1.93
N GLY A 77 1.97 15.76 -0.97
CA GLY A 77 1.13 16.95 -1.17
C GLY A 77 -0.33 16.65 -1.53
N TYR A 78 -0.74 15.37 -1.57
CA TYR A 78 -2.11 14.95 -1.86
C TYR A 78 -2.90 14.87 -0.57
N ASP A 79 -3.99 15.63 -0.45
CA ASP A 79 -4.91 15.53 0.68
C ASP A 79 -5.52 14.11 0.76
N PRO A 80 -5.16 13.31 1.77
CA PRO A 80 -5.61 11.92 1.87
C PRO A 80 -7.09 11.78 2.23
N LEU A 81 -7.75 12.86 2.68
CA LEU A 81 -9.19 12.89 2.90
C LEU A 81 -9.96 13.08 1.58
N ARG A 82 -9.38 13.82 0.63
CA ARG A 82 -9.90 14.00 -0.74
C ARG A 82 -9.54 12.82 -1.65
N TYR A 83 -8.29 12.37 -1.58
CA TYR A 83 -7.71 11.36 -2.46
C TYR A 83 -7.59 10.02 -1.73
N GLN A 84 -8.73 9.40 -1.45
CA GLN A 84 -8.76 8.13 -0.74
C GLN A 84 -8.35 6.98 -1.64
N VAL A 85 -7.41 6.15 -1.17
CA VAL A 85 -6.99 4.91 -1.82
C VAL A 85 -7.54 3.74 -1.01
N GLY A 86 -8.39 2.94 -1.63
CA GLY A 86 -9.01 1.79 -0.99
C GLY A 86 -8.05 0.64 -0.72
N ARG A 87 -8.48 -0.24 0.19
CA ARG A 87 -7.65 -1.34 0.70
C ARG A 87 -7.22 -2.32 -0.38
N GLY A 88 -8.09 -2.62 -1.35
CA GLY A 88 -7.75 -3.52 -2.46
C GLY A 88 -6.58 -3.00 -3.29
N VAL A 89 -6.56 -1.69 -3.56
CA VAL A 89 -5.45 -1.04 -4.28
C VAL A 89 -4.18 -1.09 -3.43
N LEU A 90 -4.25 -0.73 -2.15
CA LEU A 90 -3.08 -0.77 -1.26
C LEU A 90 -2.48 -2.18 -1.14
N GLU A 91 -3.29 -3.23 -1.05
CA GLU A 91 -2.81 -4.62 -1.01
C GLU A 91 -2.13 -5.01 -2.34
N ALA A 92 -2.66 -4.60 -3.49
CA ALA A 92 -2.02 -4.81 -4.79
C ALA A 92 -0.66 -4.10 -4.88
N LEU A 93 -0.59 -2.85 -4.43
CA LEU A 93 0.65 -2.07 -4.40
C LEU A 93 1.68 -2.69 -3.44
N GLY A 94 1.23 -3.24 -2.31
CA GLY A 94 2.08 -3.87 -1.31
C GLY A 94 2.81 -5.14 -1.77
N ILE A 95 2.38 -5.75 -2.89
CA ILE A 95 3.07 -6.89 -3.52
C ILE A 95 3.66 -6.53 -4.90
N GLU A 96 3.80 -5.23 -5.20
CA GLU A 96 4.27 -4.71 -6.50
C GLU A 96 3.45 -5.20 -7.70
N PHE A 97 2.17 -5.50 -7.51
CA PHE A 97 1.30 -5.85 -8.64
C PHE A 97 1.19 -4.65 -9.59
N ASP A 98 1.36 -4.89 -10.89
CA ASP A 98 1.18 -3.87 -11.94
C ASP A 98 -0.30 -3.54 -12.12
N LEU A 99 -0.84 -2.77 -11.17
CA LEU A 99 -2.21 -2.26 -11.24
C LEU A 99 -2.30 -1.15 -12.30
N ARG A 100 -3.28 -1.24 -13.18
CA ARG A 100 -3.50 -0.32 -14.31
C ARG A 100 -4.76 0.49 -14.13
N ALA A 101 -4.83 1.62 -14.82
CA ALA A 101 -6.03 2.44 -14.86
C ALA A 101 -7.24 1.59 -15.31
N GLY A 102 -8.32 1.63 -14.53
CA GLY A 102 -9.53 0.87 -14.78
C GLY A 102 -9.59 -0.53 -14.13
N ASP A 103 -8.48 -1.07 -13.64
CA ASP A 103 -8.50 -2.30 -12.86
C ASP A 103 -9.32 -2.13 -11.57
N VAL A 104 -10.04 -3.17 -11.17
CA VAL A 104 -10.69 -3.27 -9.86
C VAL A 104 -9.92 -4.26 -9.01
N ALA A 105 -9.40 -3.79 -7.88
CA ALA A 105 -8.69 -4.61 -6.91
C ALA A 105 -9.53 -4.79 -5.63
N ALA A 106 -9.40 -5.95 -5.00
CA ALA A 106 -10.00 -6.24 -3.70
C ALA A 106 -9.05 -7.06 -2.85
N ARG A 107 -9.05 -6.80 -1.55
CA ARG A 107 -8.37 -7.66 -0.59
C ARG A 107 -9.16 -8.95 -0.44
N GLY A 108 -8.49 -10.07 -0.62
CA GLY A 108 -9.02 -11.41 -0.38
C GLY A 108 -8.48 -12.02 0.90
N ASN A 109 -9.36 -12.71 1.62
CA ASN A 109 -9.00 -13.60 2.70
C ASN A 109 -9.51 -15.01 2.38
N PHE A 110 -8.67 -16.02 2.56
CA PHE A 110 -9.14 -17.38 2.74
C PHE A 110 -9.80 -17.51 4.12
N CYS A 111 -10.96 -18.18 4.17
CA CYS A 111 -11.74 -18.39 5.38
C CYS A 111 -12.23 -19.84 5.46
N THR A 112 -12.74 -20.20 6.63
CA THR A 112 -13.39 -21.48 6.91
C THR A 112 -14.90 -21.29 6.99
N VAL A 113 -15.65 -22.12 6.27
CA VAL A 113 -17.10 -22.26 6.42
C VAL A 113 -17.48 -23.68 6.84
N ASP A 114 -18.57 -23.79 7.60
CA ASP A 114 -19.17 -25.07 8.00
C ASP A 114 -20.03 -25.71 6.87
N GLY A 115 -20.63 -26.86 7.16
CA GLY A 115 -21.51 -27.58 6.22
C GLY A 115 -22.78 -26.81 5.82
N LEU A 116 -23.19 -25.81 6.60
CA LEU A 116 -24.29 -24.90 6.28
C LEU A 116 -23.81 -23.65 5.51
N GLY A 117 -22.49 -23.54 5.26
CA GLY A 117 -21.87 -22.40 4.59
C GLY A 117 -21.66 -21.18 5.48
N ARG A 118 -21.79 -21.31 6.81
CA ARG A 118 -21.57 -20.22 7.77
C ARG A 118 -20.09 -20.11 8.09
N ILE A 119 -19.59 -18.88 8.18
CA ILE A 119 -18.18 -18.61 8.47
C ILE A 119 -17.87 -19.00 9.91
N THR A 120 -16.93 -19.93 10.10
CA THR A 120 -16.43 -20.35 11.41
C THR A 120 -15.10 -19.69 11.75
N ASP A 121 -14.30 -19.33 10.74
CA ASP A 121 -13.08 -18.56 10.90
C ASP A 121 -12.81 -17.69 9.66
N ARG A 122 -12.79 -16.36 9.85
CA ARG A 122 -12.55 -15.38 8.77
C ARG A 122 -11.12 -15.36 8.23
N ARG A 123 -10.20 -16.09 8.86
CA ARG A 123 -8.76 -16.11 8.56
C ARG A 123 -8.23 -17.53 8.36
N ALA A 124 -9.09 -18.55 8.45
CA ALA A 124 -8.71 -19.95 8.31
C ALA A 124 -7.49 -20.35 9.17
N GLY A 125 -7.48 -19.96 10.45
CA GLY A 125 -6.38 -20.24 11.37
C GLY A 125 -5.07 -19.54 11.01
N ARG A 126 -5.10 -18.51 10.14
CA ARG A 126 -3.90 -17.90 9.53
C ARG A 126 -3.00 -18.96 8.91
N ILE A 127 -3.54 -19.68 7.91
CA ILE A 127 -2.77 -20.66 7.13
C ILE A 127 -1.38 -20.14 6.75
N ALA A 128 -0.39 -21.05 6.70
CA ALA A 128 0.95 -20.72 6.22
C ALA A 128 0.90 -20.15 4.79
N THR A 129 1.81 -19.22 4.47
CA THR A 129 1.88 -18.56 3.16
C THR A 129 2.01 -19.58 2.02
N ASP A 130 2.76 -20.68 2.20
CA ASP A 130 2.90 -21.72 1.18
C ASP A 130 1.56 -22.39 0.81
N LEU A 131 0.66 -22.55 1.78
CA LEU A 131 -0.68 -23.04 1.51
C LEU A 131 -1.49 -21.98 0.74
N CYS A 132 -1.40 -20.71 1.14
CA CYS A 132 -2.05 -19.61 0.41
C CYS A 132 -1.61 -19.56 -1.05
N VAL A 133 -0.31 -19.64 -1.34
CA VAL A 133 0.24 -19.72 -2.71
C VAL A 133 -0.46 -20.84 -3.48
N ARG A 134 -0.48 -22.08 -2.95
CA ARG A 134 -1.14 -23.21 -3.62
C ARG A 134 -2.63 -22.99 -3.86
N LEU A 135 -3.34 -22.34 -2.94
CA LEU A 135 -4.76 -22.06 -3.09
C LEU A 135 -5.01 -20.96 -4.13
N THR A 136 -4.19 -19.90 -4.16
CA THR A 136 -4.30 -18.86 -5.19
C THR A 136 -4.08 -19.42 -6.59
N GLU A 137 -3.12 -20.32 -6.79
CA GLU A 137 -2.92 -21.01 -8.09
C GLU A 137 -4.17 -21.74 -8.57
N ARG A 138 -4.89 -22.43 -7.67
CA ARG A 138 -6.15 -23.10 -8.01
C ARG A 138 -7.23 -22.12 -8.48
N LEU A 139 -7.21 -20.89 -7.95
CA LEU A 139 -8.16 -19.83 -8.30
C LEU A 139 -7.78 -19.08 -9.59
N ARG A 140 -6.50 -18.97 -9.95
CA ARG A 140 -6.05 -18.35 -11.21
C ARG A 140 -6.59 -19.03 -12.47
N GLY A 141 -6.97 -20.30 -12.36
CA GLY A 141 -7.64 -21.04 -13.44
C GLY A 141 -9.12 -20.67 -13.65
N ILE A 142 -9.70 -19.77 -12.86
CA ILE A 142 -11.08 -19.29 -13.05
C ILE A 142 -11.12 -18.39 -14.28
N ARG A 143 -12.20 -18.47 -15.06
CA ARG A 143 -12.42 -17.65 -16.27
C ARG A 143 -13.72 -16.89 -16.09
N LEU A 144 -13.66 -15.57 -16.28
CA LEU A 144 -14.80 -14.67 -16.16
C LEU A 144 -15.00 -13.93 -17.49
N PRO A 145 -16.24 -13.78 -17.97
CA PRO A 145 -16.49 -13.09 -19.24
C PRO A 145 -16.00 -11.64 -19.27
N GLY A 146 -15.22 -11.30 -20.29
CA GLY A 146 -14.79 -9.93 -20.59
C GLY A 146 -13.74 -9.34 -19.65
N VAL A 147 -13.13 -10.13 -18.76
CA VAL A 147 -12.05 -9.67 -17.87
C VAL A 147 -10.92 -10.69 -17.82
N ASP A 148 -9.69 -10.20 -17.63
CA ASP A 148 -8.62 -10.99 -17.03
C ASP A 148 -8.77 -10.98 -15.51
N LEU A 149 -8.47 -12.13 -14.91
CA LEU A 149 -8.57 -12.38 -13.48
C LEU A 149 -7.16 -12.67 -12.96
N PHE A 150 -6.75 -11.92 -11.95
CA PHE A 150 -5.51 -12.16 -11.22
C PHE A 150 -5.84 -12.45 -9.76
N VAL A 151 -5.17 -13.46 -9.21
CA VAL A 151 -5.28 -13.86 -7.81
C VAL A 151 -3.86 -14.07 -7.33
N GLU A 152 -3.35 -13.13 -6.53
CA GLU A 152 -1.97 -13.13 -6.10
C GLU A 152 -1.87 -13.28 -4.58
N PRO A 153 -1.02 -14.18 -4.07
CA PRO A 153 -0.83 -14.35 -2.64
C PRO A 153 -0.16 -13.11 -2.05
N VAL A 154 -0.53 -12.75 -0.83
CA VAL A 154 0.11 -11.65 -0.08
C VAL A 154 0.89 -12.23 1.10
N ARG A 155 0.20 -12.65 2.17
CA ARG A 155 0.82 -13.25 3.35
C ARG A 155 -0.23 -14.02 4.14
N GLU A 156 0.16 -15.18 4.68
CA GLU A 156 -0.77 -16.08 5.37
C GLU A 156 -2.05 -16.29 4.53
N HIS A 157 -3.23 -16.24 5.13
CA HIS A 157 -4.54 -16.32 4.50
C HIS A 157 -4.90 -15.19 3.50
N ARG A 158 -4.05 -14.19 3.30
CA ARG A 158 -4.38 -13.00 2.48
C ARG A 158 -3.92 -13.17 1.05
N PHE A 159 -4.75 -12.71 0.12
CA PHE A 159 -4.45 -12.60 -1.29
C PHE A 159 -5.04 -11.29 -1.83
N VAL A 160 -4.67 -10.88 -3.03
CA VAL A 160 -5.34 -9.80 -3.76
C VAL A 160 -6.05 -10.37 -4.97
N LEU A 161 -7.28 -9.92 -5.18
CA LEU A 161 -8.07 -10.17 -6.38
C LEU A 161 -7.99 -8.94 -7.27
N VAL A 162 -7.57 -9.08 -8.52
CA VAL A 162 -7.63 -8.00 -9.52
C VAL A 162 -8.43 -8.45 -10.73
N LEU A 163 -9.38 -7.62 -11.14
CA LEU A 163 -10.13 -7.75 -12.38
C LEU A 163 -9.67 -6.66 -13.35
N ARG A 164 -9.29 -7.06 -14.57
CA ARG A 164 -8.88 -6.16 -15.66
C ARG A 164 -9.79 -6.33 -16.86
N ALA A 165 -10.38 -5.25 -17.36
CA ALA A 165 -11.27 -5.33 -18.52
C ALA A 165 -10.54 -5.76 -19.80
N LYS A 166 -11.16 -6.61 -20.62
CA LYS A 166 -10.68 -6.94 -21.97
C LYS A 166 -11.29 -6.00 -23.01
N GLY A 167 -10.44 -5.33 -23.76
CA GLY A 167 -10.85 -4.41 -24.83
C GLY A 167 -11.63 -3.20 -24.30
N ARG A 168 -12.38 -2.53 -25.20
CA ARG A 168 -13.20 -1.35 -24.86
C ARG A 168 -14.53 -1.68 -24.17
N ALA A 169 -14.81 -2.97 -23.93
CA ALA A 169 -16.11 -3.44 -23.49
C ALA A 169 -16.30 -3.25 -21.97
N GLY A 170 -16.90 -2.11 -21.60
CA GLY A 170 -17.53 -1.87 -20.31
C GLY A 170 -16.54 -1.62 -19.17
N GLY A 171 -16.42 -0.36 -18.75
CA GLY A 171 -15.61 0.02 -17.60
C GLY A 171 -15.99 -0.81 -16.37
N LEU A 172 -14.97 -1.35 -15.70
CA LEU A 172 -15.17 -1.92 -14.37
C LEU A 172 -15.42 -0.78 -13.38
N SER A 173 -16.15 -1.10 -12.32
CA SER A 173 -16.28 -0.24 -11.15
C SER A 173 -16.06 -1.03 -9.88
N GLY A 174 -15.22 -0.47 -9.00
CA GLY A 174 -14.95 -0.99 -7.65
C GLY A 174 -16.01 -0.61 -6.63
N ARG A 175 -17.05 0.15 -6.99
CA ARG A 175 -18.12 0.56 -6.07
C ARG A 175 -19.09 -0.60 -5.78
N LEU A 176 -18.60 -1.54 -4.98
CA LEU A 176 -19.26 -2.79 -4.61
C LEU A 176 -19.33 -2.92 -3.09
N SER A 177 -20.37 -3.59 -2.59
CA SER A 177 -20.36 -4.07 -1.20
C SER A 177 -19.33 -5.19 -1.01
N GLU A 178 -18.85 -5.34 0.22
CA GLU A 178 -17.96 -6.44 0.60
C GLU A 178 -18.71 -7.79 0.63
N THR A 179 -17.97 -8.89 0.50
CA THR A 179 -18.52 -10.24 0.72
C THR A 179 -18.25 -10.76 2.14
N ASP A 180 -17.31 -10.13 2.87
CA ASP A 180 -17.09 -10.37 4.29
C ASP A 180 -18.18 -9.69 5.13
N PRO A 181 -19.06 -10.44 5.83
CA PRO A 181 -20.05 -9.85 6.75
C PRO A 181 -19.39 -9.27 8.02
N GLN A 182 -18.09 -9.47 8.18
CA GLN A 182 -17.30 -9.14 9.36
C GLN A 182 -17.72 -9.84 10.66
N ALA A 183 -18.55 -10.87 10.56
CA ALA A 183 -19.07 -11.66 11.67
C ALA A 183 -18.91 -13.16 11.42
N LEU A 184 -18.89 -13.94 12.51
CA LEU A 184 -18.96 -15.41 12.46
C LEU A 184 -20.41 -15.89 12.49
N GLY A 185 -20.65 -17.15 12.15
CA GLY A 185 -21.97 -17.78 12.20
C GLY A 185 -22.93 -17.33 11.08
N THR A 186 -22.45 -16.49 10.16
CA THR A 186 -23.20 -16.01 8.99
C THR A 186 -22.51 -16.44 7.70
N PRO A 187 -23.25 -16.67 6.60
CA PRO A 187 -22.63 -16.97 5.32
C PRO A 187 -21.95 -15.73 4.71
N PRO A 188 -20.98 -15.91 3.80
CA PRO A 188 -20.47 -14.81 2.98
C PRO A 188 -21.62 -14.09 2.25
N LEU A 189 -21.53 -12.77 2.16
CA LEU A 189 -22.54 -11.95 1.49
C LEU A 189 -22.30 -11.92 -0.02
N PRO A 190 -23.36 -11.85 -0.85
CA PRO A 190 -23.19 -11.52 -2.26
C PRO A 190 -22.69 -10.08 -2.40
N ALA A 191 -21.72 -9.85 -3.29
CA ALA A 191 -21.31 -8.51 -3.67
C ALA A 191 -22.47 -7.82 -4.41
N LYS A 192 -22.88 -6.64 -3.92
CA LYS A 192 -23.94 -5.82 -4.50
C LYS A 192 -23.33 -4.59 -5.16
N PRO A 193 -23.82 -4.16 -6.32
CA PRO A 193 -23.41 -2.89 -6.90
C PRO A 193 -23.90 -1.73 -6.03
N LEU A 194 -23.03 -0.77 -5.73
CA LEU A 194 -23.38 0.47 -5.03
C LEU A 194 -23.73 1.60 -6.01
N GLU A 195 -23.62 1.34 -7.30
CA GLU A 195 -24.00 2.25 -8.39
C GLU A 195 -24.31 1.45 -9.68
N PRO A 196 -25.04 2.02 -10.65
CA PRO A 196 -25.45 1.30 -11.86
C PRO A 196 -24.29 0.70 -12.67
N LYS A 197 -23.18 1.45 -12.82
CA LYS A 197 -22.00 1.00 -13.60
C LYS A 197 -21.28 -0.21 -12.97
N ALA A 198 -21.48 -0.47 -11.68
CA ALA A 198 -20.84 -1.59 -10.98
C ALA A 198 -21.58 -2.93 -11.12
N LYS A 199 -22.77 -2.96 -11.75
CA LYS A 199 -23.61 -4.17 -11.88
C LYS A 199 -22.87 -5.33 -12.55
N ALA A 200 -22.16 -5.07 -13.64
CA ALA A 200 -21.40 -6.10 -14.34
C ALA A 200 -20.20 -6.58 -13.51
N THR A 201 -19.51 -5.70 -12.78
CA THR A 201 -18.43 -6.09 -11.86
C THR A 201 -18.97 -6.99 -10.74
N ALA A 202 -20.11 -6.62 -10.13
CA ALA A 202 -20.74 -7.39 -9.05
C ALA A 202 -21.07 -8.82 -9.50
N GLN A 203 -21.62 -8.98 -10.70
CA GLN A 203 -21.91 -10.30 -11.30
C GLN A 203 -20.64 -11.14 -11.46
N ARG A 204 -19.55 -10.54 -11.98
CA ARG A 204 -18.26 -11.23 -12.14
C ARG A 204 -17.64 -11.62 -10.80
N VAL A 205 -17.70 -10.75 -9.81
CA VAL A 205 -17.22 -11.01 -8.44
C VAL A 205 -18.02 -12.15 -7.80
N ASN A 206 -19.35 -12.14 -7.92
CA ASN A 206 -20.18 -13.23 -7.39
C ASN A 206 -19.91 -14.57 -8.10
N ALA A 207 -19.68 -14.55 -9.41
CA ALA A 207 -19.27 -15.74 -10.17
C ALA A 207 -17.89 -16.26 -9.72
N PHE A 208 -16.94 -15.37 -9.46
CA PHE A 208 -15.63 -15.73 -8.88
C PHE A 208 -15.79 -16.39 -7.51
N VAL A 209 -16.55 -15.78 -6.60
CA VAL A 209 -16.76 -16.32 -5.24
C VAL A 209 -17.45 -17.69 -5.27
N ALA A 210 -18.44 -17.87 -6.16
CA ALA A 210 -19.13 -19.14 -6.34
C ALA A 210 -18.18 -20.24 -6.85
N GLU A 211 -17.36 -19.95 -7.86
CA GLU A 211 -16.41 -20.92 -8.39
C GLU A 211 -15.25 -21.17 -7.42
N ALA A 212 -14.79 -20.15 -6.68
CA ALA A 212 -13.82 -20.31 -5.61
C ALA A 212 -14.32 -21.28 -4.52
N ARG A 213 -15.57 -21.12 -4.06
CA ARG A 213 -16.21 -22.07 -3.13
C ARG A 213 -16.14 -23.50 -3.64
N ARG A 214 -16.44 -23.70 -4.93
CA ARG A 214 -16.48 -25.02 -5.56
C ARG A 214 -15.09 -25.66 -5.64
N ARG A 215 -14.07 -24.90 -6.02
CA ARG A 215 -12.68 -25.36 -6.14
C ARG A 215 -11.99 -25.58 -4.79
N LEU A 216 -12.41 -24.84 -3.77
CA LEU A 216 -11.81 -24.88 -2.43
C LEU A 216 -12.55 -25.82 -1.48
N ALA A 217 -13.70 -26.41 -1.86
CA ALA A 217 -14.56 -27.19 -0.96
C ALA A 217 -13.83 -28.26 -0.13
N ALA A 218 -12.82 -28.92 -0.70
CA ALA A 218 -12.02 -29.95 -0.02
C ALA A 218 -10.77 -29.41 0.73
N SER A 219 -10.56 -28.09 0.74
CA SER A 219 -9.35 -27.45 1.26
C SER A 219 -9.61 -26.90 2.67
N THR A 220 -9.51 -27.74 3.70
CA THR A 220 -9.62 -27.30 5.10
C THR A 220 -8.24 -26.90 5.63
N PRO A 221 -8.11 -25.79 6.40
CA PRO A 221 -9.17 -24.92 6.91
C PRO A 221 -9.64 -23.82 5.94
N ALA A 222 -9.03 -23.67 4.76
CA ALA A 222 -9.28 -22.55 3.85
C ALA A 222 -10.25 -22.89 2.69
N ASN A 223 -11.48 -23.29 3.01
CA ASN A 223 -12.44 -23.84 2.04
C ASN A 223 -13.34 -22.79 1.38
N MET A 224 -13.14 -21.50 1.68
CA MET A 224 -13.91 -20.40 1.12
C MET A 224 -13.08 -19.10 1.07
N VAL A 225 -13.59 -18.09 0.36
CA VAL A 225 -12.96 -16.76 0.26
C VAL A 225 -13.91 -15.65 0.70
N LEU A 226 -13.34 -14.58 1.26
CA LEU A 226 -14.00 -13.32 1.58
C LEU A 226 -13.26 -12.18 0.89
N LEU A 227 -13.99 -11.21 0.36
CA LEU A 227 -13.47 -10.08 -0.41
C LEU A 227 -13.90 -8.76 0.22
N ARG A 228 -12.96 -7.82 0.31
CA ARG A 228 -13.14 -6.54 1.00
C ARG A 228 -12.43 -5.41 0.28
N GLY A 229 -12.91 -4.19 0.53
CA GLY A 229 -12.28 -2.96 0.05
C GLY A 229 -12.09 -2.93 -1.47
N PHE A 230 -13.13 -3.30 -2.23
CA PHE A 230 -13.15 -3.15 -3.68
C PHE A 230 -12.85 -1.70 -4.03
N ASP A 231 -11.85 -1.47 -4.87
CA ASP A 231 -11.53 -0.14 -5.33
C ASP A 231 -10.78 -0.15 -6.67
N GLN A 232 -10.67 1.02 -7.28
CA GLN A 232 -9.87 1.26 -8.47
C GLN A 232 -8.77 2.26 -8.14
N LEU A 233 -7.74 2.33 -8.98
CA LEU A 233 -6.79 3.44 -8.89
C LEU A 233 -7.56 4.77 -8.95
N PRO A 234 -7.45 5.64 -7.93
CA PRO A 234 -8.07 6.94 -7.99
C PRO A 234 -7.47 7.76 -9.14
N GLN A 235 -8.29 8.62 -9.73
CA GLN A 235 -7.77 9.63 -10.64
C GLN A 235 -7.08 10.72 -9.81
N LEU A 236 -5.75 10.67 -9.82
CA LEU A 236 -4.89 11.63 -9.12
C LEU A 236 -4.22 12.52 -10.15
N PRO A 237 -4.14 13.85 -9.92
CA PRO A 237 -3.23 14.69 -10.68
C PRO A 237 -1.80 14.14 -10.58
N ARG A 238 -1.04 14.11 -11.67
CA ARG A 238 0.28 13.47 -11.65
C ARG A 238 1.30 14.41 -11.03
N PHE A 239 2.21 13.87 -10.22
CA PHE A 239 3.23 14.63 -9.50
C PHE A 239 4.09 15.49 -10.46
N PRO A 240 4.60 14.97 -11.59
CA PRO A 240 5.34 15.79 -12.55
C PRO A 240 4.50 16.93 -13.17
N GLU A 241 3.20 16.72 -13.35
CA GLU A 241 2.30 17.72 -13.93
C GLU A 241 1.99 18.84 -12.93
N ILE A 242 1.85 18.51 -11.64
CA ILE A 242 1.57 19.50 -10.59
C ILE A 242 2.82 20.29 -10.22
N PHE A 243 3.96 19.61 -10.07
CA PHE A 243 5.17 20.21 -9.52
C PHE A 243 6.23 20.56 -10.56
N GLY A 244 6.05 20.17 -11.83
CA GLY A 244 7.00 20.51 -12.90
C GLY A 244 8.37 19.86 -12.72
N LEU A 245 8.44 18.74 -12.00
CA LEU A 245 9.68 18.04 -11.62
C LEU A 245 9.76 16.68 -12.30
N ARG A 246 10.95 16.31 -12.77
CA ARG A 246 11.27 14.91 -13.07
C ARG A 246 11.48 14.19 -11.74
N ALA A 247 10.50 13.39 -11.33
CA ALA A 247 10.46 12.80 -9.99
C ALA A 247 10.74 11.30 -10.02
N ALA A 248 11.72 10.87 -9.23
CA ALA A 248 12.04 9.47 -8.99
C ALA A 248 11.77 9.08 -7.53
N ALA A 249 11.42 7.81 -7.33
CA ALA A 249 11.31 7.18 -6.04
C ALA A 249 12.27 6.00 -5.96
N ILE A 250 13.03 5.95 -4.86
CA ILE A 250 14.00 4.91 -4.54
C ILE A 250 13.60 4.37 -3.17
N ALA A 251 13.09 3.15 -3.14
CA ALA A 251 12.68 2.50 -1.89
C ALA A 251 12.83 0.98 -2.06
N ALA A 252 13.37 0.31 -1.06
CA ALA A 252 13.47 -1.15 -1.01
C ALA A 252 12.09 -1.80 -0.81
N TYR A 253 11.18 -1.13 -0.09
CA TYR A 253 9.91 -1.73 0.31
C TYR A 253 8.78 -1.50 -0.72
N PRO A 254 8.09 -2.57 -1.18
CA PRO A 254 7.06 -2.53 -2.23
C PRO A 254 5.99 -1.46 -2.12
N MET A 255 5.46 -1.25 -0.91
CA MET A 255 4.33 -0.34 -0.70
C MET A 255 4.65 1.09 -1.16
N TYR A 256 5.83 1.61 -0.83
CA TYR A 256 6.20 2.99 -1.15
C TYR A 256 6.51 3.16 -2.64
N ARG A 257 7.07 2.12 -3.28
CA ARG A 257 7.20 2.05 -4.74
C ARG A 257 5.83 2.15 -5.42
N GLY A 258 4.85 1.41 -4.91
CA GLY A 258 3.48 1.46 -5.41
C GLY A 258 2.82 2.84 -5.23
N LEU A 259 2.97 3.46 -4.06
CA LEU A 259 2.45 4.81 -3.77
C LEU A 259 3.11 5.89 -4.62
N ALA A 260 4.42 5.80 -4.85
CA ALA A 260 5.14 6.71 -5.74
C ALA A 260 4.66 6.59 -7.20
N LYS A 261 4.50 5.35 -7.70
CA LYS A 261 3.95 5.09 -9.05
C LYS A 261 2.52 5.63 -9.20
N LEU A 262 1.72 5.51 -8.14
CA LEU A 262 0.35 5.99 -8.08
C LEU A 262 0.26 7.50 -8.34
N VAL A 263 1.11 8.30 -7.69
CA VAL A 263 1.19 9.75 -7.95
C VAL A 263 1.98 10.10 -9.21
N GLY A 264 2.73 9.16 -9.77
CA GLY A 264 3.36 9.31 -11.08
C GLY A 264 4.84 9.61 -11.07
N MET A 265 5.52 9.31 -9.97
CA MET A 265 6.97 9.24 -9.93
C MET A 265 7.45 7.98 -10.66
N GLU A 266 8.66 8.05 -11.21
CA GLU A 266 9.35 6.88 -11.74
C GLU A 266 9.97 6.09 -10.58
N VAL A 267 9.71 4.78 -10.53
CA VAL A 267 10.26 3.92 -9.48
C VAL A 267 11.55 3.30 -10.00
N LEU A 268 12.68 3.71 -9.42
CA LEU A 268 13.98 3.16 -9.76
C LEU A 268 14.20 1.82 -9.04
N LYS A 269 14.82 0.87 -9.73
CA LYS A 269 15.17 -0.42 -9.15
C LYS A 269 16.40 -0.23 -8.26
N THR A 270 16.31 -0.68 -7.02
CA THR A 270 17.38 -0.62 -6.02
C THR A 270 17.57 -1.99 -5.35
N GLY A 271 18.58 -2.11 -4.49
CA GLY A 271 18.78 -3.27 -3.63
C GLY A 271 17.84 -3.29 -2.42
N ALA A 272 18.23 -4.01 -1.37
CA ALA A 272 17.39 -4.24 -0.20
C ALA A 272 17.78 -3.39 1.01
N THR A 273 18.92 -2.69 0.94
CA THR A 273 19.45 -1.87 2.03
C THR A 273 19.41 -0.39 1.67
N PHE A 274 19.42 0.47 2.68
CA PHE A 274 19.49 1.92 2.46
C PHE A 274 20.79 2.34 1.75
N ALA A 275 21.88 1.61 1.94
CA ALA A 275 23.13 1.84 1.19
C ALA A 275 22.93 1.63 -0.32
N ASP A 276 22.15 0.62 -0.72
CA ASP A 276 21.80 0.37 -2.12
C ASP A 276 20.92 1.51 -2.68
N GLU A 277 20.00 2.04 -1.87
CA GLU A 277 19.17 3.20 -2.23
C GLU A 277 20.03 4.43 -2.50
N LEU A 278 21.03 4.70 -1.66
CA LEU A 278 21.97 5.80 -1.87
C LEU A 278 22.89 5.57 -3.08
N ALA A 279 23.29 4.33 -3.36
CA ALA A 279 24.04 4.01 -4.57
C ALA A 279 23.19 4.31 -5.83
N THR A 280 21.93 3.89 -5.82
CA THR A 280 20.95 4.17 -6.89
C THR A 280 20.72 5.68 -7.05
N LEU A 281 20.63 6.43 -5.95
CA LEU A 281 20.51 7.88 -5.97
C LEU A 281 21.69 8.55 -6.69
N ARG A 282 22.92 8.12 -6.37
CA ARG A 282 24.15 8.64 -7.00
C ARG A 282 24.21 8.32 -8.48
N GLU A 283 23.85 7.10 -8.86
CA GLU A 283 23.81 6.66 -10.27
C GLU A 283 22.86 7.50 -11.12
N HIS A 284 21.70 7.86 -10.56
CA HIS A 284 20.65 8.56 -11.29
C HIS A 284 20.55 10.06 -11.00
N TRP A 285 21.52 10.64 -10.26
CA TRP A 285 21.46 12.01 -9.75
C TRP A 285 21.13 13.05 -10.83
N ASP A 286 21.75 12.95 -12.00
CA ASP A 286 21.58 13.92 -13.09
C ASP A 286 20.27 13.75 -13.88
N ALA A 287 19.63 12.59 -13.79
CA ALA A 287 18.44 12.23 -14.57
C ALA A 287 17.13 12.83 -14.02
N TYR A 288 17.08 13.17 -12.72
CA TYR A 288 15.87 13.65 -12.04
C TYR A 288 16.13 14.91 -11.23
N ASP A 289 15.07 15.65 -10.92
CA ASP A 289 15.12 16.89 -10.13
C ASP A 289 14.60 16.66 -8.70
N PHE A 290 13.79 15.61 -8.52
CA PHE A 290 13.25 15.21 -7.23
C PHE A 290 13.47 13.72 -6.98
N PHE A 291 13.94 13.39 -5.78
CA PHE A 291 14.12 12.02 -5.31
C PHE A 291 13.37 11.83 -3.99
N PHE A 292 12.49 10.84 -3.94
CA PHE A 292 11.94 10.30 -2.71
C PHE A 292 12.75 9.08 -2.27
N LEU A 293 13.30 9.11 -1.06
CA LEU A 293 13.94 7.99 -0.39
C LEU A 293 13.15 7.59 0.86
N HIS A 294 13.18 6.30 1.18
CA HIS A 294 12.41 5.73 2.29
C HIS A 294 13.28 4.85 3.17
N TYR A 295 13.40 5.21 4.45
CA TYR A 295 14.11 4.41 5.44
C TYR A 295 13.13 3.67 6.34
N LYS A 296 13.07 2.34 6.23
CA LYS A 296 12.08 1.48 6.92
C LYS A 296 12.52 0.97 8.30
N ASP A 297 13.82 0.92 8.57
CA ASP A 297 14.35 0.19 9.74
C ASP A 297 13.86 0.74 11.08
N THR A 298 13.60 2.04 11.16
CA THR A 298 13.03 2.70 12.35
C THR A 298 11.63 2.21 12.68
N ASP A 299 10.73 2.16 11.70
CA ASP A 299 9.35 1.67 11.88
C ASP A 299 9.34 0.19 12.23
N LYS A 300 10.24 -0.63 11.65
CA LYS A 300 10.33 -2.06 11.99
C LYS A 300 10.59 -2.28 13.48
N ALA A 301 11.54 -1.53 14.05
CA ALA A 301 11.84 -1.62 15.48
C ALA A 301 10.68 -1.09 16.34
N GLY A 302 10.03 -0.01 15.91
CA GLY A 302 8.84 0.54 16.57
C GLY A 302 7.64 -0.42 16.59
N GLU A 303 7.38 -1.14 15.49
CA GLU A 303 6.33 -2.17 15.41
C GLU A 303 6.54 -3.32 16.41
N ASP A 304 7.81 -3.65 16.70
CA ASP A 304 8.21 -4.67 17.68
C ASP A 304 8.30 -4.12 19.12
N GLY A 305 8.12 -2.80 19.31
CA GLY A 305 8.27 -2.13 20.61
C GLY A 305 9.71 -2.13 21.14
N ASP A 306 10.69 -2.30 20.26
CA ASP A 306 12.10 -2.37 20.62
C ASP A 306 12.75 -0.97 20.51
N PHE A 307 12.70 -0.24 21.62
CA PHE A 307 13.26 1.11 21.74
C PHE A 307 14.75 1.16 21.39
N ASP A 308 15.54 0.21 21.88
CA ASP A 308 17.00 0.22 21.68
C ASP A 308 17.37 -0.12 20.24
N ALA A 309 16.62 -1.02 19.59
CA ALA A 309 16.77 -1.27 18.15
C ALA A 309 16.40 -0.06 17.30
N GLN A 310 15.37 0.71 17.69
CA GLN A 310 14.97 1.93 16.97
C GLN A 310 16.03 3.02 17.12
N VAL A 311 16.58 3.21 18.33
CA VAL A 311 17.75 4.10 18.56
C VAL A 311 18.91 3.69 17.66
N ALA A 312 19.29 2.41 17.64
CA ALA A 312 20.38 1.93 16.79
C ALA A 312 20.09 2.09 15.28
N ALA A 313 18.82 2.01 14.86
CA ALA A 313 18.42 2.26 13.48
C ALA A 313 18.56 3.74 13.10
N LEU A 314 18.24 4.67 14.02
CA LEU A 314 18.46 6.11 13.82
C LEU A 314 19.95 6.46 13.75
N GLU A 315 20.77 5.91 14.65
CA GLU A 315 22.22 6.14 14.64
C GLU A 315 22.89 5.58 13.37
N ARG A 316 22.43 4.43 12.87
CA ARG A 316 22.86 3.92 11.56
C ARG A 316 22.50 4.86 10.42
N LEU A 317 21.28 5.40 10.43
CA LEU A 317 20.85 6.34 9.41
C LEU A 317 21.71 7.60 9.42
N ASP A 318 21.98 8.16 10.60
CA ASP A 318 22.78 9.37 10.75
C ASP A 318 24.19 9.22 10.16
N GLY A 319 24.76 8.01 10.20
CA GLY A 319 26.03 7.70 9.52
C GLY A 319 26.00 7.83 7.99
N PHE A 320 24.83 7.89 7.37
CA PHE A 320 24.66 8.14 5.93
C PHE A 320 24.39 9.61 5.58
N VAL A 321 23.95 10.42 6.55
CA VAL A 321 23.61 11.86 6.40
C VAL A 321 24.89 12.69 6.38
#